data_AF-A0A7J8VEM3-F1
#
_entry.id   AF-A0A7J8VEM3-F1
#
_cell.length_a   1.000
_cell.length_b   1.000
_cell.length_c   1.000
_cell.angle_alpha   90.00
_cell.angle_beta   90.00
_cell.angle_gamma   90.00
#
_symmetry.space_group_name_H-M   'P 1'
#
loop_
_entity.id
_entity.type
_entity.pdbx_description
1 polymer ?
#
loop_
_entity_poly.entity_id
_entity_poly.type
_entity_poly.pdbx_seq_one_letter_code
_entity_poly.pdbx_strand_id
1 'polypeptide(L)'
;MSVSDIVSPTYVPLVVQSFFDHDRAINYDGHTKPLLSIQVTELVDGVFIGCSMNHAVADGTTFCHFINTLSEIFQAQGDNIKISRPPVLERWCPEGNNGPLLTLPFSHQDEFITRLETPHVLERIFHFSAESIAKLKKKANVESNTTEISSFQALSAFVWLSLTKARRFPCETLVNCLNMVSVGLLGN
;
A
#
# COMPACT_ATOMS: atom_id res chain seq x y z
N MET A 1 -11.02 -22.96 -9.29
CA MET A 1 -9.75 -22.22 -9.24
C MET A 1 -9.02 -22.66 -7.99
N SER A 2 -7.79 -23.14 -8.14
CA SER A 2 -6.91 -23.50 -7.02
C SER A 2 -6.01 -22.33 -6.64
N VAL A 3 -5.26 -22.48 -5.55
CA VAL A 3 -4.18 -21.55 -5.16
C VAL A 3 -3.12 -21.47 -6.26
N SER A 4 -2.76 -22.61 -6.89
CA SER A 4 -1.74 -22.64 -7.96
C SER A 4 -2.14 -21.79 -9.16
N ASP A 5 -3.43 -21.76 -9.51
CA ASP A 5 -3.96 -20.96 -10.62
C ASP A 5 -3.71 -19.46 -10.41
N ILE A 6 -3.54 -19.01 -9.17
CA ILE A 6 -3.30 -17.60 -8.79
C ILE A 6 -1.80 -17.29 -8.67
N VAL A 7 -1.04 -18.16 -7.99
CA VAL A 7 0.34 -17.84 -7.57
C VAL A 7 1.42 -18.31 -8.54
N SER A 8 1.13 -19.32 -9.38
CA SER A 8 2.12 -19.89 -10.30
C SER A 8 2.30 -19.13 -11.62
N PRO A 9 1.27 -18.45 -12.19
CA PRO A 9 1.44 -17.67 -13.41
C PRO A 9 2.49 -16.56 -13.29
N THR A 10 3.12 -16.24 -14.43
CA THR A 10 4.10 -15.13 -14.49
C THR A 10 3.46 -13.76 -14.25
N TYR A 11 2.21 -13.60 -14.67
CA TYR A 11 1.42 -12.38 -14.49
C TYR A 11 0.21 -12.69 -13.63
N VAL A 12 -0.19 -11.73 -12.79
CA VAL A 12 -1.36 -11.89 -11.93
C VAL A 12 -2.60 -12.12 -12.81
N PRO A 13 -3.34 -13.22 -12.63
CA PRO A 13 -4.55 -13.48 -13.42
C PRO A 13 -5.61 -12.40 -13.22
N LEU A 14 -6.23 -11.94 -14.30
CA LEU A 14 -7.25 -10.87 -14.25
C LEU A 14 -8.40 -11.17 -13.30
N VAL A 15 -8.75 -12.45 -13.14
CA VAL A 15 -9.81 -12.88 -12.22
C VAL A 15 -9.54 -12.53 -10.76
N VAL A 16 -8.27 -12.34 -10.37
CA VAL A 16 -7.91 -11.90 -9.01
C VAL A 16 -8.52 -10.53 -8.69
N GLN A 17 -8.72 -9.66 -9.67
CA GLN A 17 -9.39 -8.37 -9.46
C GLN A 17 -10.84 -8.53 -8.97
N SER A 18 -11.51 -9.62 -9.35
CA SER A 18 -12.87 -9.93 -8.88
C SER A 18 -12.95 -10.45 -7.44
N PHE A 19 -11.79 -10.69 -6.80
CA PHE A 19 -11.72 -11.09 -5.40
C PHE A 19 -11.64 -9.91 -4.44
N PHE A 20 -11.69 -8.69 -4.97
CA PHE A 20 -11.75 -7.46 -4.21
C PHE A 20 -13.03 -6.71 -4.56
N ASP A 21 -13.82 -6.35 -3.54
CA ASP A 21 -14.84 -5.31 -3.70
C ASP A 21 -14.17 -3.97 -3.98
N HIS A 22 -14.90 -3.02 -4.58
CA HIS A 22 -14.41 -1.66 -4.81
C HIS A 22 -13.20 -1.56 -5.76
N ASP A 23 -13.01 -2.53 -6.68
CA ASP A 23 -12.05 -2.35 -7.78
C ASP A 23 -12.32 -1.01 -8.50
N ARG A 24 -11.26 -0.25 -8.75
CA ARG A 24 -11.27 1.11 -9.34
C ARG A 24 -12.04 2.18 -8.56
N ALA A 25 -12.50 1.91 -7.34
CA ALA A 25 -13.09 2.96 -6.51
C ALA A 25 -12.03 3.99 -6.11
N ILE A 26 -12.42 5.26 -6.09
CA ILE A 26 -11.57 6.35 -5.60
C ILE A 26 -12.00 6.75 -4.19
N ASN A 27 -11.13 7.47 -3.47
CA ASN A 27 -11.44 7.94 -2.11
C ASN A 27 -12.80 8.67 -2.03
N TYR A 28 -13.14 9.43 -3.06
CA TYR A 28 -14.40 10.17 -3.12
C TYR A 28 -15.65 9.28 -3.10
N ASP A 29 -15.57 8.06 -3.65
CA ASP A 29 -16.72 7.15 -3.65
C ASP A 29 -17.12 6.71 -2.22
N GLY A 30 -16.22 6.88 -1.24
CA GLY A 30 -16.46 6.61 0.18
C GLY A 30 -17.58 7.43 0.83
N HIS A 31 -18.12 8.45 0.15
CA HIS A 31 -19.34 9.14 0.59
C HIS A 31 -20.61 8.29 0.41
N THR A 32 -20.56 7.30 -0.49
CA THR A 32 -21.73 6.48 -0.88
C THR A 32 -21.46 4.98 -0.81
N LYS A 33 -20.19 4.57 -0.77
CA LYS A 33 -19.74 3.19 -0.66
C LYS A 33 -19.07 2.94 0.70
N PRO A 34 -19.07 1.69 1.20
CA PRO A 34 -18.31 1.32 2.39
C PRO A 34 -16.84 1.75 2.34
N LEU A 35 -16.31 2.24 3.47
CA LEU A 35 -14.90 2.64 3.60
C LEU A 35 -13.95 1.46 3.82
N LEU A 36 -14.51 0.29 4.13
CA LEU A 36 -13.81 -0.98 4.29
C LEU A 36 -14.72 -2.09 3.77
N SER A 37 -14.18 -2.99 2.95
CA SER A 37 -14.80 -4.28 2.63
C SER A 37 -13.78 -5.41 2.77
N ILE A 38 -14.27 -6.57 3.18
CA ILE A 38 -13.51 -7.82 3.27
C ILE A 38 -14.31 -8.89 2.53
N GLN A 39 -13.73 -9.44 1.47
CA GLN A 39 -14.32 -10.50 0.68
C GLN A 39 -13.52 -11.80 0.91
N VAL A 40 -14.22 -12.87 1.27
CA VAL A 40 -13.63 -14.20 1.43
C VAL A 40 -14.04 -15.04 0.24
N THR A 41 -13.07 -15.47 -0.56
CA THR A 41 -13.29 -16.32 -1.74
C THR A 41 -12.72 -17.70 -1.47
N GLU A 42 -13.58 -18.72 -1.48
CA GLU A 42 -13.20 -20.12 -1.37
C GLU A 42 -12.57 -20.60 -2.69
N LEU A 43 -11.39 -21.22 -2.58
CA LEU A 43 -10.70 -21.89 -3.67
C LEU A 43 -10.77 -23.40 -3.45
N VAL A 44 -10.46 -24.18 -4.49
CA VAL A 44 -10.53 -25.65 -4.42
C VAL A 44 -9.68 -26.23 -3.28
N ASP A 45 -8.55 -25.59 -2.99
CA ASP A 45 -7.53 -26.04 -2.05
C ASP A 45 -7.04 -24.90 -1.12
N GLY A 46 -7.85 -23.85 -0.94
CA GLY A 46 -7.46 -22.71 -0.12
C GLY A 46 -8.52 -21.62 0.00
N VAL A 47 -8.14 -20.49 0.57
CA VAL A 47 -8.99 -19.31 0.73
C VAL A 47 -8.22 -18.08 0.31
N PHE A 48 -8.88 -17.18 -0.41
CA PHE A 48 -8.39 -15.83 -0.70
C PHE A 48 -9.18 -14.82 0.14
N ILE A 49 -8.49 -13.95 0.86
CA ILE A 49 -9.09 -12.86 1.63
C ILE A 49 -8.72 -11.54 0.96
N GLY A 50 -9.65 -10.96 0.22
CA GLY A 50 -9.52 -9.65 -0.41
C GLY A 50 -9.98 -8.55 0.53
N CYS A 51 -9.17 -7.50 0.70
CA CYS A 51 -9.50 -6.36 1.55
C CYS A 51 -9.39 -5.08 0.74
N SER A 52 -10.43 -4.23 0.82
CA SER A 52 -10.46 -2.93 0.18
C SER A 52 -10.75 -1.86 1.22
N MET A 53 -9.86 -0.88 1.35
CA MET A 53 -9.96 0.17 2.36
C MET A 53 -9.74 1.54 1.73
N ASN A 54 -10.61 2.49 2.05
CA ASN A 54 -10.51 3.85 1.57
C ASN A 54 -9.27 4.53 2.16
N HIS A 55 -8.37 5.03 1.31
CA HIS A 55 -7.08 5.55 1.75
C HIS A 55 -7.20 6.91 2.48
N ALA A 56 -8.39 7.54 2.47
CA ALA A 56 -8.67 8.74 3.26
C ALA A 56 -8.80 8.47 4.76
N VAL A 57 -9.05 7.22 5.17
CA VAL A 57 -9.20 6.85 6.60
C VAL A 57 -8.04 6.03 7.15
N ALA A 58 -7.17 5.49 6.30
CA ALA A 58 -6.04 4.69 6.72
C ALA A 58 -4.88 4.78 5.72
N ASP A 59 -3.67 4.71 6.26
CA ASP A 59 -2.46 4.42 5.50
C ASP A 59 -2.10 2.92 5.59
N GLY A 60 -1.02 2.51 4.92
CA GLY A 60 -0.58 1.11 4.94
C GLY A 60 -0.22 0.60 6.34
N THR A 61 0.26 1.45 7.24
CA THR A 61 0.57 1.06 8.62
C THR A 61 -0.70 0.79 9.42
N THR A 62 -1.70 1.67 9.29
CA THR A 62 -3.03 1.52 9.89
C THR A 62 -3.74 0.30 9.35
N PHE A 63 -3.62 0.03 8.05
CA PHE A 63 -4.18 -1.17 7.43
C PHE A 63 -3.57 -2.46 8.02
N CYS A 64 -2.23 -2.55 8.10
CA CYS A 64 -1.57 -3.69 8.75
C CYS A 64 -1.99 -3.85 10.22
N HIS A 65 -2.10 -2.73 10.94
CA HIS A 65 -2.58 -2.73 12.32
C HIS A 65 -4.01 -3.29 12.43
N PHE A 66 -4.91 -2.85 11.55
CA PHE A 66 -6.28 -3.36 11.47
C PHE A 66 -6.31 -4.88 11.25
N ILE A 67 -5.53 -5.41 10.30
CA ILE A 67 -5.47 -6.85 10.02
C ILE A 67 -4.95 -7.64 11.23
N ASN A 68 -3.93 -7.13 11.92
CA ASN A 68 -3.41 -7.75 13.14
C ASN A 68 -4.46 -7.79 14.25
N THR A 69 -5.13 -6.66 14.52
CA THR A 69 -6.22 -6.60 15.50
C THR A 69 -7.38 -7.53 15.13
N LEU A 70 -7.76 -7.58 13.86
CA LEU A 70 -8.79 -8.49 13.37
C LEU A 70 -8.40 -9.96 13.62
N SER A 71 -7.14 -10.32 13.37
CA SER A 71 -6.62 -11.65 13.67
C SER A 71 -6.67 -11.99 15.16
N GLU A 72 -6.29 -11.06 16.04
CA GLU A 72 -6.38 -11.23 17.50
C GLU A 72 -7.82 -11.49 17.96
N ILE A 73 -8.78 -10.75 17.40
CA ILE A 73 -10.22 -10.92 17.69
C ILE A 73 -10.68 -12.33 17.29
N PHE A 74 -10.34 -12.79 16.09
CA PHE A 74 -10.71 -14.14 15.63
C PHE A 74 -10.06 -15.26 16.46
N GLN A 75 -8.81 -15.07 16.89
CA GLN A 75 -8.11 -16.04 17.74
C GLN A 75 -8.69 -16.12 19.16
N ALA A 76 -9.24 -15.02 19.68
CA ALA A 76 -9.82 -14.98 21.02
C ALA A 76 -11.15 -15.75 21.17
N GLN A 77 -11.81 -16.13 20.06
CA GLN A 77 -13.04 -16.93 20.04
C GLN A 77 -14.18 -16.44 20.98
N GLY A 78 -14.21 -15.16 21.34
CA GLY A 78 -15.21 -14.56 22.22
C GLY A 78 -14.85 -14.51 23.70
N ASP A 79 -13.73 -15.09 24.13
CA ASP A 79 -13.23 -15.00 25.50
C ASP A 79 -12.21 -13.86 25.67
N ASN A 80 -12.46 -12.98 26.64
CA ASN A 80 -11.55 -11.94 27.14
C ASN A 80 -10.59 -11.32 26.08
N ILE A 81 -11.18 -10.71 25.04
CA ILE A 81 -10.45 -10.10 23.91
C ILE A 81 -9.45 -9.08 24.44
N LYS A 82 -8.16 -9.41 24.37
CA LYS A 82 -7.06 -8.51 24.67
C LYS A 82 -6.37 -8.12 23.38
N ILE A 83 -6.68 -6.91 22.90
CA ILE A 83 -6.00 -6.33 21.73
C ILE A 83 -4.63 -5.84 22.20
N SER A 84 -3.56 -6.33 21.58
CA SER A 84 -2.18 -6.02 22.03
C SER A 84 -1.85 -4.53 21.90
N ARG A 85 -2.42 -3.89 20.87
CA ARG A 85 -2.25 -2.46 20.56
C ARG A 85 -3.62 -1.86 20.23
N PRO A 86 -4.33 -1.28 21.20
CA PRO A 86 -5.62 -0.65 20.93
C PRO A 86 -5.44 0.56 19.98
N PRO A 87 -6.40 0.82 19.09
CA PRO A 87 -6.32 1.97 18.18
C PRO A 87 -6.42 3.27 18.98
N VAL A 88 -5.59 4.26 18.63
CA VAL A 88 -5.71 5.62 19.14
C VAL A 88 -6.74 6.34 18.28
N LEU A 89 -7.88 6.67 18.88
CA LEU A 89 -9.00 7.32 18.17
C LEU A 89 -8.92 8.85 18.22
N GLU A 90 -8.18 9.38 19.20
CA GLU A 90 -7.90 10.81 19.30
C GLU A 90 -6.93 11.21 18.19
N ARG A 91 -7.47 11.96 17.22
CA ARG A 91 -6.63 12.52 16.15
C ARG A 91 -5.77 13.63 16.76
N TRP A 92 -4.48 13.54 16.52
CA TRP A 92 -3.57 14.63 16.88
C TRP A 92 -3.91 15.88 16.08
N CYS A 93 -4.34 16.93 16.79
CA CYS A 93 -4.48 18.27 16.27
C CYS A 93 -3.47 19.14 17.04
N PRO A 94 -2.52 19.82 16.37
CA PRO A 94 -1.60 20.71 17.06
C PRO A 94 -2.37 21.80 17.84
N GLU A 95 -2.06 21.97 19.12
CA GLU A 95 -2.60 23.07 19.92
C GLU A 95 -2.20 24.41 19.29
N GLY A 96 -3.17 25.33 19.15
CA GLY A 96 -2.94 26.66 18.59
C GLY A 96 -3.21 26.79 17.08
N ASN A 97 -3.70 25.73 16.41
CA ASN A 97 -4.18 25.85 15.03
C ASN A 97 -5.58 26.50 14.94
N ASN A 98 -5.73 27.70 15.54
CA ASN A 98 -6.83 28.63 15.28
C ASN A 98 -6.61 29.42 13.98
N GLY A 99 -5.76 28.90 13.08
CA GLY A 99 -5.57 29.45 11.75
C GLY A 99 -6.89 29.45 10.98
N PRO A 100 -7.07 30.35 10.00
CA PRO A 100 -8.26 30.35 9.18
C PRO A 100 -8.45 28.96 8.57
N LEU A 101 -9.69 28.46 8.57
CA LEU A 101 -10.07 27.28 7.80
C LEU A 101 -9.48 27.44 6.39
N LEU A 102 -8.53 26.57 6.04
CA LEU A 102 -7.89 26.62 4.74
C LEU A 102 -8.95 26.15 3.72
N THR A 103 -9.66 27.10 3.13
CA THR A 103 -10.54 26.82 2.01
C THR A 103 -9.65 26.53 0.81
N LEU A 104 -9.63 25.27 0.39
CA LEU A 104 -9.02 24.91 -0.88
C LEU A 104 -9.79 25.60 -2.00
N PRO A 105 -9.13 26.11 -3.05
CA PRO A 105 -9.75 26.91 -4.10
C PRO A 105 -10.50 26.03 -5.12
N PHE A 106 -11.36 25.13 -4.64
CA PHE A 106 -12.15 24.24 -5.48
C PHE A 106 -13.63 24.52 -5.24
N SER A 107 -14.38 24.80 -6.30
CA SER A 107 -15.82 25.09 -6.23
C SER A 107 -16.66 23.86 -6.61
N HIS A 108 -16.12 23.00 -7.47
CA HIS A 108 -16.76 21.82 -8.00
C HIS A 108 -15.89 20.56 -7.83
N GLN A 109 -16.57 19.42 -7.70
CA GLN A 109 -15.93 18.12 -7.48
C GLN A 109 -15.02 17.72 -8.64
N ASP A 110 -15.39 18.07 -9.86
CA ASP A 110 -14.62 17.76 -11.07
C ASP A 110 -13.26 18.49 -11.13
N GLU A 111 -13.05 19.51 -10.28
CA GLU A 111 -11.77 20.24 -10.21
C GLU A 111 -10.68 19.45 -9.48
N PHE A 112 -11.05 18.48 -8.63
CA PHE A 112 -10.09 17.70 -7.83
C PHE A 112 -10.32 16.18 -7.92
N ILE A 113 -11.43 15.73 -8.48
CA ILE A 113 -11.67 14.31 -8.77
C ILE A 113 -11.15 14.00 -10.16
N THR A 114 -10.08 13.21 -10.23
CA THR A 114 -9.62 12.64 -11.49
C THR A 114 -9.96 11.16 -11.53
N ARG A 115 -10.81 10.74 -12.46
CA ARG A 115 -11.02 9.33 -12.79
C ARG A 115 -10.13 8.97 -13.97
N LEU A 116 -8.97 8.41 -13.67
CA LEU A 116 -8.07 7.90 -14.69
C LEU A 116 -8.57 6.55 -15.19
N GLU A 117 -8.92 6.47 -16.48
CA GLU A 117 -8.99 5.18 -17.15
C GLU A 117 -7.57 4.64 -17.29
N THR A 118 -7.24 3.67 -16.45
CA THR A 118 -5.96 2.99 -16.53
C THR A 118 -5.98 2.05 -17.75
N PRO A 119 -4.97 2.14 -18.64
CA PRO A 119 -4.85 1.16 -19.71
C PRO A 119 -4.66 -0.24 -19.11
N HIS A 120 -4.99 -1.28 -19.87
CA HIS A 120 -4.74 -2.64 -19.44
C HIS A 120 -3.23 -2.84 -19.23
N VAL A 121 -2.83 -2.91 -17.96
CA VAL A 121 -1.47 -3.19 -17.54
C VAL A 121 -1.38 -4.64 -17.08
N LEU A 122 -0.25 -5.27 -17.37
CA LEU A 122 0.06 -6.58 -16.83
C LEU A 122 0.76 -6.41 -15.48
N GLU A 123 0.20 -7.03 -14.45
CA GLU A 123 0.78 -7.04 -13.12
C GLU A 123 1.70 -8.25 -12.95
N ARG A 124 2.88 -8.03 -12.35
CA ARG A 124 3.84 -9.10 -12.05
C ARG A 124 4.48 -8.87 -10.70
N ILE A 125 4.57 -9.95 -9.92
CA ILE A 125 5.26 -9.98 -8.62
C ILE A 125 6.71 -10.42 -8.84
N PHE A 126 7.65 -9.65 -8.29
CA PHE A 126 9.07 -9.99 -8.31
C PHE A 126 9.52 -10.38 -6.90
N HIS A 127 10.02 -11.60 -6.76
CA HIS A 127 10.58 -12.08 -5.50
C HIS A 127 12.06 -11.70 -5.38
N PHE A 128 12.42 -11.03 -4.28
CA PHE A 128 13.80 -10.74 -3.91
C PHE A 128 14.14 -11.49 -2.63
N SER A 129 15.10 -12.41 -2.71
CA SER A 129 15.57 -13.14 -1.52
C SER A 129 16.30 -12.21 -0.55
N ALA A 130 16.32 -12.58 0.74
CA ALA A 130 17.06 -11.84 1.76
C ALA A 130 18.55 -11.69 1.39
N GLU A 131 19.14 -12.72 0.80
CA GLU A 131 20.52 -12.70 0.30
C GLU A 131 20.70 -11.67 -0.84
N SER A 132 19.77 -11.62 -1.79
CA SER A 132 19.81 -10.65 -2.90
C SER A 132 19.68 -9.22 -2.39
N ILE A 133 18.78 -8.99 -1.44
CA ILE A 133 18.60 -7.68 -0.78
C ILE A 133 19.86 -7.29 -0.02
N ALA A 134 20.49 -8.21 0.72
CA ALA A 134 21.74 -7.95 1.43
C ALA A 134 22.88 -7.58 0.47
N LYS A 135 22.98 -8.27 -0.69
CA LYS A 135 23.93 -7.94 -1.75
C LYS A 135 23.69 -6.54 -2.33
N LEU A 136 22.43 -6.18 -2.61
CA LEU A 136 22.06 -4.84 -3.09
C LEU A 136 22.43 -3.76 -2.07
N LYS A 137 22.06 -3.96 -0.79
CA LYS A 137 22.39 -3.05 0.30
C LYS A 137 23.90 -2.85 0.42
N LYS A 138 24.68 -3.95 0.42
CA LYS A 138 26.14 -3.89 0.50
C LYS A 138 26.73 -3.10 -0.67
N LYS A 139 26.27 -3.39 -1.90
CA LYS A 139 26.72 -2.70 -3.10
C LYS A 139 26.44 -1.19 -3.05
N ALA A 140 25.21 -0.80 -2.70
CA ALA A 140 24.81 0.60 -2.62
C ALA A 140 25.66 1.39 -1.60
N ASN A 141 25.92 0.79 -0.44
CA ASN A 141 26.76 1.37 0.61
C ASN A 141 28.22 1.54 0.15
N VAL A 142 28.80 0.54 -0.55
CA VAL A 142 30.15 0.63 -1.12
C VAL A 142 30.24 1.73 -2.19
N GLU A 143 29.30 1.77 -3.13
CA GLU A 143 29.30 2.77 -4.22
C GLU A 143 29.08 4.21 -3.71
N SER A 144 28.38 4.36 -2.59
CA SER A 144 28.09 5.66 -1.98
C SER A 144 29.03 6.03 -0.83
N ASN A 145 30.06 5.21 -0.57
CA ASN A 145 31.02 5.38 0.52
C ASN A 145 30.35 5.66 1.89
N THR A 146 29.34 4.87 2.24
CA THR A 146 28.54 5.01 3.48
C THR A 146 28.13 3.65 4.03
N THR A 147 27.59 3.62 5.24
CA THR A 147 26.98 2.43 5.88
C THR A 147 25.49 2.60 6.19
N GLU A 148 24.95 3.78 5.92
CA GLU A 148 23.62 4.20 6.38
C GLU A 148 22.49 3.86 5.40
N ILE A 149 22.81 3.39 4.18
CA ILE A 149 21.77 3.05 3.19
C ILE A 149 21.05 1.79 3.68
N SER A 150 19.75 1.93 3.92
CA SER A 150 18.86 0.85 4.32
C SER A 150 18.57 -0.14 3.19
N SER A 151 18.10 -1.34 3.54
CA SER A 151 17.65 -2.34 2.55
C SER A 151 16.53 -1.80 1.65
N PHE A 152 15.61 -1.02 2.23
CA PHE A 152 14.52 -0.38 1.48
C PHE A 152 15.07 0.59 0.43
N GLN A 153 15.93 1.53 0.83
CA GLN A 153 16.54 2.48 -0.11
C GLN A 153 17.33 1.78 -1.22
N ALA A 154 18.13 0.77 -0.87
CA ALA A 154 18.92 0.02 -1.85
C ALA A 154 18.02 -0.73 -2.87
N LEU A 155 16.95 -1.37 -2.40
CA LEU A 155 16.01 -2.06 -3.28
C LEU A 155 15.21 -1.09 -4.14
N SER A 156 14.69 0.01 -3.57
CA SER A 156 13.96 1.05 -4.30
C SER A 156 14.81 1.68 -5.39
N ALA A 157 16.08 1.99 -5.10
CA ALA A 157 17.02 2.51 -6.08
C ALA A 157 17.28 1.50 -7.21
N PHE A 158 17.46 0.22 -6.88
CA PHE A 158 17.66 -0.84 -7.86
C PHE A 158 16.45 -1.01 -8.78
N VAL A 159 15.23 -1.04 -8.22
CA VAL A 159 13.98 -1.15 -8.98
C VAL A 159 13.79 0.08 -9.87
N TRP A 160 14.00 1.28 -9.33
CA TRP A 160 13.90 2.52 -10.10
C TRP A 160 14.88 2.55 -11.28
N LEU A 161 16.14 2.17 -11.06
CA LEU A 161 17.14 2.08 -12.13
C LEU A 161 16.76 1.04 -13.18
N SER A 162 16.25 -0.13 -12.74
CA SER A 162 15.83 -1.21 -13.64
C SER A 162 14.65 -0.80 -14.52
N LEU A 163 13.65 -0.13 -13.93
CA LEU A 163 12.49 0.40 -14.67
C LEU A 163 12.90 1.50 -15.65
N THR A 164 13.78 2.41 -15.23
CA THR A 164 14.29 3.49 -16.10
C THR A 164 15.03 2.92 -17.31
N LYS A 165 15.89 1.91 -17.09
CA LYS A 165 16.59 1.20 -18.18
C LYS A 165 15.64 0.46 -19.11
N ALA A 166 14.63 -0.22 -18.56
CA ALA A 166 13.65 -0.97 -19.34
C ALA A 166 12.79 -0.04 -20.24
N ARG A 167 12.48 1.16 -19.76
CA ARG A 167 11.69 2.17 -20.51
C ARG A 167 12.46 2.85 -21.64
N ARG A 168 13.80 2.79 -21.63
CA ARG A 168 14.69 3.35 -22.69
C ARG A 168 14.35 4.81 -23.04
N PHE A 169 14.15 5.63 -22.02
CA PHE A 169 13.90 7.05 -22.23
C PHE A 169 15.10 7.75 -22.90
N PRO A 170 14.85 8.81 -23.69
CA PRO A 170 15.90 9.72 -24.14
C PRO A 170 16.71 10.27 -22.95
N CYS A 171 18.01 10.48 -23.13
CA CYS A 171 18.94 10.87 -22.05
C CYS A 171 18.53 12.11 -21.25
N GLU A 172 17.74 13.02 -21.83
CA GLU A 172 17.31 14.27 -21.20
C GLU A 172 15.97 14.16 -20.45
N THR A 173 15.36 12.98 -20.44
CA THR A 173 14.05 12.78 -19.80
C THR A 173 14.21 12.79 -18.29
N LEU A 174 13.61 13.78 -17.64
CA LEU A 174 13.49 13.80 -16.18
C LEU A 174 12.64 12.61 -15.71
N VAL A 175 13.18 11.80 -14.81
CA VAL A 175 12.46 10.70 -14.16
C VAL A 175 12.42 10.91 -12.66
N ASN A 176 11.24 10.74 -12.06
CA ASN A 176 11.04 10.93 -10.63
C ASN A 176 10.75 9.58 -9.95
N CYS A 177 11.24 9.43 -8.72
CA CYS A 177 10.89 8.33 -7.82
C CYS A 177 10.32 8.92 -6.54
N LEU A 178 9.11 8.51 -6.17
CA LEU A 178 8.43 8.96 -4.96
C LEU A 178 8.42 7.81 -3.95
N ASN A 179 8.98 8.05 -2.76
CA ASN A 179 8.93 7.12 -1.65
C ASN A 179 8.02 7.70 -0.56
N MET A 180 7.03 6.92 -0.12
CA MET A 180 6.17 7.31 1.00
C MET A 180 6.87 6.96 2.32
N VAL A 181 6.85 7.89 3.27
CA VAL A 181 7.43 7.70 4.60
C VAL A 181 6.31 7.88 5.62
N SER A 182 6.06 6.86 6.44
CA SER A 182 5.19 7.01 7.60
C SER A 182 5.99 7.68 8.71
N VAL A 183 5.46 8.78 9.23
CA VAL A 183 6.02 9.46 10.39
C VAL A 183 5.17 9.06 11.59
N GLY A 184 5.65 8.08 12.35
CA GLY A 184 5.04 7.73 13.62
C GLY A 184 5.27 8.85 14.62
N LEU A 185 4.21 9.55 15.00
CA LEU A 185 4.22 10.33 16.24
C LEU A 185 4.22 9.29 17.36
N LEU A 186 5.38 9.06 17.98
CA LEU A 186 5.44 8.35 19.26
C LEU A 186 4.66 9.22 20.25
N GLY A 187 3.41 8.83 20.53
CA GLY A 187 2.69 9.37 21.67
C GLY A 187 3.49 9.07 22.93
N ASN A 188 3.80 10.11 23.69
CA ASN A 188 4.37 9.98 25.03
C ASN A 188 3.40 9.22 25.95
#